data_AF-A0A820BET1-F1
#
_entry.id   AF-A0A820BET1-F1
#
_cell.length_a   1.000
_cell.length_b   1.000
_cell.length_c   1.000
_cell.angle_alpha   90.00
_cell.angle_beta   90.00
_cell.angle_gamma   90.00
#
_symmetry.space_group_name_H-M   'P 1'
#
loop_
_entity.id
_entity.type
_entity.pdbx_description
1 polymer ?
#
loop_
_entity_poly.entity_id
_entity_poly.type
_entity_poly.pdbx_seq_one_letter_code
_entity_poly.pdbx_strand_id
1 'polypeptide(L)' 'MQSIFVAIALVVLVAFGNAQDMPQPGICGVSAIQPKSSSRIINGEAATPHSIPFQLLLV' A
#
# COMPACT_ATOMS: atom_id res chain seq x y z
N MET A 1 35.78 -6.31 -3.50
CA MET A 1 35.33 -5.41 -2.41
C MET A 1 34.29 -4.41 -2.93
N GLN A 2 34.54 -3.69 -4.02
CA GLN A 2 33.58 -2.73 -4.62
C GLN A 2 32.24 -3.33 -5.05
N SER A 3 32.23 -4.54 -5.62
CA SER A 3 30.99 -5.16 -6.16
C SER A 3 29.93 -5.47 -5.09
N ILE A 4 30.37 -5.82 -3.87
CA ILE A 4 29.47 -6.12 -2.75
C ILE A 4 28.79 -4.85 -2.25
N PHE A 5 29.52 -3.73 -2.14
CA PHE A 5 28.94 -2.46 -1.72
C PHE A 5 27.89 -1.95 -2.71
N VAL A 6 28.13 -2.10 -4.01
CA VAL A 6 27.16 -1.73 -5.06
C VAL A 6 25.89 -2.59 -5.00
N ALA A 7 26.04 -3.91 -4.79
CA ALA A 7 24.91 -4.82 -4.67
C ALA A 7 24.05 -4.50 -3.43
N ILE A 8 24.69 -4.24 -2.28
CA ILE A 8 23.97 -3.86 -1.05
C ILE A 8 23.26 -2.51 -1.24
N ALA A 9 23.92 -1.52 -1.84
CA ALA A 9 23.31 -0.22 -2.11
C ALA A 9 22.08 -0.34 -3.05
N LEU A 10 22.15 -1.19 -4.08
CA LEU A 10 21.04 -1.45 -4.98
C LEU A 10 19.86 -2.11 -4.25
N VAL A 11 20.11 -3.13 -3.42
CA VAL A 11 19.08 -3.81 -2.63
C VAL A 11 18.41 -2.83 -1.66
N VAL A 12 19.18 -1.97 -1.01
CA VAL A 12 18.69 -0.91 -0.12
C VAL A 12 17.80 0.07 -0.90
N LEU A 13 18.28 0.61 -2.02
CA LEU A 13 17.51 1.55 -2.85
C LEU A 13 16.19 0.95 -3.37
N VAL A 14 16.21 -0.31 -3.81
CA VAL A 14 14.99 -1.01 -4.26
C VAL A 14 14.05 -1.26 -3.08
N ALA A 15 14.56 -1.63 -1.90
CA ALA A 15 13.72 -1.85 -0.72
C ALA A 15 13.04 -0.56 -0.22
N PHE A 16 13.77 0.57 -0.18
CA PHE A 16 13.24 1.86 0.29
C PHE A 16 12.43 2.62 -0.77
N GLY A 17 12.63 2.36 -2.07
CA GLY A 17 11.88 3.00 -3.16
C GLY A 17 10.39 2.65 -3.18
N ASN A 18 9.99 1.51 -2.61
CA ASN A 18 8.61 1.05 -2.60
C ASN A 18 7.75 1.64 -1.45
N ALA A 19 8.33 2.49 -0.59
CA ALA A 19 7.67 2.99 0.63
C ALA A 19 6.97 4.36 0.48
N GLN A 20 6.75 4.87 -0.75
CA GLN A 20 6.44 6.30 -0.94
C GLN A 20 5.04 6.67 -1.46
N ASP A 21 4.13 5.72 -1.70
CA ASP A 21 2.74 6.08 -2.07
C ASP A 21 1.84 6.33 -0.85
N MET A 22 2.31 7.18 0.08
CA MET A 22 1.39 7.73 1.08
C MET A 22 0.44 8.70 0.35
N PRO A 23 -0.89 8.50 0.44
CA PRO A 23 -1.83 9.38 -0.22
C PRO A 23 -1.64 10.81 0.27
N GLN A 24 -1.49 11.74 -0.66
CA GLN A 24 -1.51 13.14 -0.30
C GLN A 24 -2.91 13.53 0.19
N PRO A 25 -3.02 14.36 1.26
CA PRO A 25 -4.30 14.90 1.68
C PRO A 25 -4.97 15.65 0.53
N GLY A 26 -6.21 15.31 0.20
CA GLY A 26 -7.03 16.03 -0.78
C GLY A 26 -7.24 15.33 -2.13
N ILE A 27 -6.59 14.19 -2.39
CA ILE A 27 -6.91 13.36 -3.57
C ILE A 27 -8.02 12.37 -3.19
N CYS A 28 -9.17 12.45 -3.86
CA CYS A 28 -10.30 11.55 -3.61
C CYS A 28 -10.00 10.13 -4.10
N GLY A 29 -10.59 9.13 -3.44
CA GLY A 29 -10.50 7.72 -3.84
C GLY A 29 -9.16 7.03 -3.56
N VAL A 30 -8.17 7.74 -3.00
CA VAL A 30 -6.87 7.14 -2.63
C VAL A 30 -6.86 6.80 -1.14
N SER A 31 -6.55 5.54 -0.81
CA SER A 31 -6.49 5.05 0.56
C SER A 31 -5.05 4.89 1.03
N ALA A 32 -4.77 5.24 2.29
CA ALA A 32 -3.43 5.11 2.88
C ALA A 32 -3.07 3.66 3.18
N ILE A 33 -4.08 2.81 3.33
CA ILE A 33 -3.92 1.39 3.54
C ILE A 33 -4.55 0.71 2.34
N GLN A 34 -3.74 -0.04 1.59
CA GLN A 34 -4.19 -0.71 0.39
C GLN A 34 -5.32 -1.71 0.73
N PRO A 35 -6.48 -1.63 0.04
CA PRO A 35 -7.52 -2.64 0.16
C PRO A 35 -7.00 -4.01 -0.29
N LYS A 36 -7.57 -5.08 0.27
CA LYS A 36 -7.27 -6.42 -0.21
C LYS A 36 -7.68 -6.57 -1.67
N SER A 37 -6.72 -6.93 -2.51
CA SER A 37 -6.94 -7.18 -3.93
C SER A 37 -6.98 -8.68 -4.19
N SER A 38 -8.10 -9.33 -3.87
CA SER A 38 -8.37 -10.67 -4.38
C SER A 38 -8.84 -10.59 -5.85
N SER A 39 -8.90 -11.73 -6.54
CA SER A 39 -9.75 -11.85 -7.73
C SER A 39 -11.21 -11.55 -7.37
N ARG A 40 -12.13 -11.52 -8.36
CA ARG A 40 -13.58 -11.26 -8.20
C ARG A 40 -14.09 -11.76 -6.83
N ILE A 41 -14.51 -10.82 -5.98
CA ILE A 41 -15.01 -11.13 -4.64
C ILE A 41 -16.37 -11.80 -4.78
N ILE A 42 -16.49 -13.04 -4.32
CA ILE A 42 -17.74 -13.81 -4.20
C ILE A 42 -17.97 -14.03 -2.70
N ASN A 43 -19.18 -13.78 -2.21
CA ASN A 43 -19.57 -13.84 -0.78
C ASN A 43 -18.89 -12.83 0.17
N GLY A 44 -18.05 -11.94 -0.36
CA GLY A 44 -17.37 -10.92 0.44
C GLY A 44 -16.07 -11.42 1.08
N GLU A 45 -15.25 -10.47 1.51
CA GLU A 45 -14.09 -10.71 2.37
C GLU A 45 -14.07 -9.64 3.46
N ALA A 46 -13.67 -10.02 4.67
CA ALA A 46 -13.44 -9.04 5.73
C ALA A 46 -12.34 -8.04 5.31
N ALA A 47 -12.72 -6.77 5.25
CA ALA A 47 -11.82 -5.69 4.91
C ALA A 47 -10.74 -5.51 5.98
N THR A 48 -9.53 -5.16 5.55
CA THR A 48 -8.48 -4.67 6.46
C THR A 48 -8.96 -3.40 7.15
N PRO A 49 -8.79 -3.25 8.47
CA PRO A 49 -9.16 -2.03 9.17
C PRO A 49 -8.58 -0.77 8.49
N HIS A 50 -9.41 0.27 8.35
CA HIS A 50 -9.06 1.56 7.75
C HIS A 50 -8.63 1.54 6.26
N SER A 51 -8.73 0.41 5.55
CA SER A 51 -8.42 0.36 4.11
C SER A 51 -9.46 1.05 3.23
N ILE A 52 -10.66 1.30 3.76
CA ILE A 52 -11.77 1.98 3.08
C ILE A 52 -12.12 3.26 3.88
N PRO A 53 -11.42 4.38 3.63
CA PRO A 53 -11.53 5.57 4.48
C PRO A 53 -12.86 6.33 4.32
N PHE A 54 -13.59 6.08 3.23
CA PHE A 54 -14.89 6.67 2.94
C PHE A 54 -16.06 5.79 3.42
N GLN A 55 -15.79 4.68 4.11
CA GLN A 55 -16.85 3.85 4.69
C GLN A 55 -17.50 4.60 5.85
N LEU A 56 -18.79 4.86 5.73
CA LEU A 56 -19.62 5.46 6.78
C LEU A 56 -20.72 4.46 7.16
N LEU A 57 -21.06 4.39 8.46
CA LEU A 57 -22.21 3.64 8.94
C LEU A 57 -23.37 4.62 9.09
N LEU A 58 -24.46 4.38 8.36
CA LEU A 58 -25.72 5.04 8.67
C LEU A 58 -26.32 4.33 9.88
N VAL A 59 -26.52 5.09 10.96
CA VAL A 59 -27.19 4.65 12.19
C VAL A 59 -28.64 5.12 12.17
#